data_AF-A0A1C7LW95-F1
#
_entry.id   AF-A0A1C7LW95-F1
#
_cell.length_a   1.000
_cell.length_b   1.000
_cell.length_c   1.000
_cell.angle_alpha   90.00
_cell.angle_beta   90.00
_cell.angle_gamma   90.00
#
_symmetry.space_group_name_H-M   'P 1'
#
loop_
_entity.id
_entity.type
_entity.pdbx_description
1 polymer ?
#
loop_
_entity_poly.entity_id
_entity_poly.type
_entity_poly.pdbx_seq_one_letter_code
_entity_poly.pdbx_strand_id
1 'polypeptide(L)'
;MPLPKTCSCGVKIRWRISVLFRENRHLLRYGETIRALRKAQRWRDIFVRAKEGDEHLQTVLQRYDKMIEAKRDKEKFKMMLIEAIEWREKMKRRAILTGAYHRPTLYNRPLPRMKPQPVHVTATIRRLERMAGRPTAGADVREKPHTQSRQDGVQVDPVFSDAPKEWEEFINKQMYDIRQTFERDAARATTPYSPEMLEMIKAARREKIANKTRERERERRGQVFRKTLKRQRQGPPAHVLAIMTERQKHMDKVSRGVSEVGYVGQVKRALGFKLRNPDAGRQRLEVGG
;
A
#
# COMPACT_ATOMS: atom_id res chain seq x y z
N MET A 1 13.43 -36.64 52.63
CA MET A 1 12.02 -36.37 52.27
C MET A 1 11.98 -35.28 51.21
N PRO A 2 11.52 -35.57 49.98
CA PRO A 2 11.39 -34.54 48.95
C PRO A 2 10.27 -33.57 49.36
N LEU A 3 10.59 -32.27 49.39
CA LEU A 3 9.58 -31.23 49.61
C LEU A 3 8.48 -31.36 48.54
N PRO A 4 7.19 -31.19 48.89
CA PRO A 4 6.12 -31.26 47.93
C PRO A 4 6.38 -30.21 46.85
N LYS A 5 6.49 -30.69 45.60
CA LYS A 5 6.67 -29.85 44.39
C LYS A 5 5.74 -28.66 44.53
N THR A 6 6.30 -27.46 44.63
CA THR A 6 5.52 -26.22 44.70
C THR A 6 4.55 -26.25 43.53
N CYS A 7 3.25 -26.38 43.86
CA CYS A 7 2.21 -26.48 42.86
C CYS A 7 2.29 -25.24 41.95
N SER A 8 2.75 -25.42 40.72
CA SER A 8 2.86 -24.36 39.71
C SER A 8 1.48 -23.87 39.22
N CYS A 9 0.41 -24.54 39.66
CA CYS A 9 -0.96 -24.14 39.37
C CYS A 9 -1.28 -22.76 39.98
N GLY A 10 -1.81 -21.87 39.14
CA GLY A 10 -2.29 -20.56 39.59
C GLY A 10 -1.33 -19.38 39.41
N VAL A 11 -0.18 -19.53 38.74
CA VAL A 11 0.65 -18.37 38.36
C VAL A 11 -0.12 -17.41 37.44
N LYS A 12 -0.85 -17.92 36.44
CA LYS A 12 -1.59 -17.07 35.48
C LYS A 12 -2.83 -16.47 36.12
N ILE A 13 -3.47 -17.20 37.03
CA ILE A 13 -4.60 -16.69 37.81
C ILE A 13 -4.15 -15.57 38.74
N ARG A 14 -3.03 -15.73 39.47
CA ARG A 14 -2.43 -14.66 40.29
C ARG A 14 -2.12 -13.43 39.45
N TRP A 15 -1.49 -13.61 38.29
CA TRP A 15 -1.25 -12.52 37.34
C TRP A 15 -2.55 -11.80 36.95
N ARG A 16 -3.62 -12.55 36.60
CA ARG A 16 -4.91 -11.96 36.24
C ARG A 16 -5.55 -11.21 37.39
N ILE A 17 -5.45 -11.72 38.62
CA ILE A 17 -5.91 -11.04 39.83
C ILE A 17 -5.12 -9.73 40.04
N SER A 18 -3.79 -9.76 39.90
CA SER A 18 -2.97 -8.55 39.99
C SER A 18 -3.36 -7.51 38.93
N VAL A 19 -3.65 -7.94 37.70
CA VAL A 19 -4.17 -7.05 36.64
C VAL A 19 -5.52 -6.44 37.06
N LEU A 20 -6.45 -7.23 37.60
CA LEU A 20 -7.74 -6.72 38.09
C LEU A 20 -7.59 -5.71 39.24
N PHE A 21 -6.61 -5.91 40.14
CA PHE A 21 -6.30 -4.93 41.18
C PHE A 21 -5.75 -3.62 40.60
N ARG A 22 -4.89 -3.70 39.58
CA ARG A 22 -4.37 -2.52 38.88
C ARG A 22 -5.50 -1.78 38.14
N GLU A 23 -6.36 -2.52 37.44
CA GLU A 23 -7.56 -1.99 36.80
C GLU A 23 -8.44 -1.26 37.83
N ASN A 24 -8.68 -1.84 39.01
CA ASN A 24 -9.54 -1.27 40.06
C ASN A 24 -8.87 -0.21 40.96
N ARG A 25 -7.61 0.18 40.71
CA ARG A 25 -6.88 1.15 41.56
C ARG A 25 -7.56 2.52 41.63
N HIS A 26 -8.32 2.88 40.60
CA HIS A 26 -9.01 4.17 40.49
C HIS A 26 -10.40 4.18 41.15
N LEU A 27 -10.86 3.08 41.76
CA LEU A 27 -12.15 3.04 42.43
C LEU A 27 -12.12 3.89 43.71
N LEU A 28 -12.71 5.07 43.65
CA LEU A 28 -12.83 6.00 44.78
C LEU A 28 -14.15 5.83 45.55
N ARG A 29 -15.18 5.26 44.91
CA ARG A 29 -16.50 5.10 45.50
C ARG A 29 -16.50 3.96 46.51
N TYR A 30 -16.78 4.29 47.78
CA TYR A 30 -16.82 3.35 48.90
C TYR A 30 -17.57 2.03 48.60
N GLY A 31 -18.78 2.13 48.05
CA GLY A 31 -19.60 0.95 47.73
C GLY A 31 -19.03 0.06 46.60
N GLU A 32 -18.29 0.61 45.64
CA GLU A 32 -17.62 -0.15 44.58
C GLU A 32 -16.36 -0.83 45.12
N THR A 33 -15.58 -0.10 45.92
CA THR A 33 -14.37 -0.62 46.57
C THR A 33 -14.70 -1.78 47.50
N ILE A 34 -15.75 -1.68 48.32
CA ILE A 34 -16.20 -2.81 49.19
C ILE A 34 -16.58 -4.03 48.35
N ARG A 35 -17.34 -3.85 47.26
CA ARG A 35 -17.74 -4.96 46.39
C ARG A 35 -16.52 -5.65 45.78
N ALA A 36 -15.53 -4.87 45.33
CA ALA A 36 -14.28 -5.40 44.81
C ALA A 36 -13.47 -6.16 45.88
N LEU A 37 -13.35 -5.60 47.10
CA LEU A 37 -12.63 -6.24 48.22
C LEU A 37 -13.31 -7.54 48.67
N ARG A 38 -14.64 -7.57 48.83
CA ARG A 38 -15.39 -8.79 49.15
C ARG A 38 -15.21 -9.87 48.07
N LYS A 39 -15.12 -9.48 46.80
CA LYS A 39 -14.82 -10.41 45.70
C LYS A 39 -13.39 -10.97 45.83
N ALA A 40 -12.41 -10.13 46.14
CA ALA A 40 -11.03 -10.56 46.34
C ALA A 40 -10.87 -11.49 47.56
N GLN A 41 -11.60 -11.22 48.65
CA GLN A 41 -11.61 -12.09 49.83
C GLN A 41 -12.13 -13.49 49.47
N ARG A 42 -13.26 -13.59 48.76
CA ARG A 42 -13.77 -14.88 48.26
C ARG A 42 -12.75 -15.64 47.42
N TRP A 43 -12.00 -14.95 46.56
CA TRP A 43 -10.92 -15.59 45.79
C TRP A 43 -9.80 -16.10 46.69
N ARG A 44 -9.37 -15.31 47.69
CA ARG A 44 -8.37 -15.73 48.68
C ARG A 44 -8.82 -17.01 49.38
N ASP A 45 -10.07 -17.08 49.83
CA ASP A 45 -10.60 -18.25 50.54
C ASP A 45 -10.59 -19.50 49.65
N ILE A 46 -10.91 -19.38 48.36
CA ILE A 46 -10.79 -20.48 47.38
C ILE A 46 -9.34 -20.96 47.25
N PHE A 47 -8.36 -20.05 47.19
CA PHE A 47 -6.95 -20.44 47.11
C PHE A 47 -6.44 -21.11 48.39
N VAL A 48 -6.90 -20.65 49.55
CA VAL A 48 -6.55 -21.26 50.85
C VAL A 48 -7.07 -22.70 50.89
N ARG A 49 -8.35 -22.92 50.59
CA ARG A 49 -8.94 -24.27 50.56
C ARG A 49 -8.29 -25.18 49.53
N ALA A 50 -7.99 -24.66 48.34
CA ALA A 50 -7.26 -25.43 47.32
C ALA A 50 -5.84 -25.80 47.78
N LYS A 51 -5.16 -24.93 48.56
CA LYS A 51 -3.84 -25.18 49.14
C LYS A 51 -3.89 -26.18 50.29
N GLU A 52 -4.98 -26.21 51.05
CA GLU A 52 -5.25 -27.17 52.12
C GLU A 52 -5.52 -28.58 51.59
N GLY A 53 -5.75 -28.74 50.29
CA GLY A 53 -5.85 -30.04 49.63
C GLY A 53 -7.21 -30.36 48.99
N ASP A 54 -8.12 -29.39 48.87
CA ASP A 54 -9.40 -29.59 48.19
C ASP A 54 -9.21 -29.87 46.68
N GLU A 55 -9.35 -31.14 46.28
CA GLU A 55 -9.16 -31.63 44.91
C GLU A 55 -10.13 -30.98 43.90
N HIS A 56 -11.36 -30.70 44.32
CA HIS A 56 -12.36 -30.09 43.46
C HIS A 56 -11.93 -28.66 43.10
N LEU A 57 -11.56 -27.86 44.10
CA LEU A 57 -11.11 -26.49 43.88
C LEU A 57 -9.79 -26.44 43.09
N GLN A 58 -8.87 -27.37 43.32
CA GLN A 58 -7.65 -27.48 42.50
C GLN A 58 -7.98 -27.74 41.03
N THR A 59 -8.90 -28.65 40.74
CA THR A 59 -9.34 -28.97 39.37
C THR A 59 -9.98 -27.75 38.71
N VAL A 60 -10.83 -27.02 39.45
CA VAL A 60 -11.44 -25.78 38.98
C VAL A 60 -10.37 -24.74 38.66
N LEU A 61 -9.40 -24.50 39.55
CA LEU A 61 -8.31 -23.57 39.32
C LEU A 61 -7.47 -23.96 38.10
N GLN A 62 -7.14 -25.23 37.92
CA GLN A 62 -6.41 -25.71 36.74
C GLN A 62 -7.18 -25.42 35.43
N ARG A 63 -8.51 -25.63 35.42
CA ARG A 63 -9.34 -25.29 34.26
C ARG A 63 -9.33 -23.79 33.96
N TYR A 64 -9.40 -22.94 35.00
CA TYR A 64 -9.30 -21.50 34.85
C TYR A 64 -7.91 -21.06 34.34
N ASP A 65 -6.83 -21.69 34.81
CA ASP A 65 -5.47 -21.40 34.36
C ASP A 65 -5.31 -21.67 32.86
N LYS A 66 -5.80 -22.83 32.39
CA LYS A 66 -5.85 -23.19 30.96
C LYS A 66 -6.68 -22.19 30.14
N MET A 67 -7.82 -21.75 30.67
CA MET A 67 -8.65 -20.75 29.99
C MET A 67 -7.98 -19.37 29.91
N ILE A 68 -7.26 -18.95 30.95
CA ILE A 68 -6.50 -17.68 30.93
C ILE A 68 -5.36 -17.78 29.92
N GLU A 69 -4.65 -18.91 29.87
CA GLU A 69 -3.63 -19.15 28.85
C GLU A 69 -4.20 -19.06 27.43
N ALA A 70 -5.27 -19.79 27.15
CA ALA A 70 -5.92 -19.75 25.84
C ALA A 70 -6.37 -18.32 25.46
N LYS A 71 -6.83 -17.52 26.43
CA LYS A 71 -7.15 -16.10 26.20
C LYS A 71 -5.90 -15.27 25.86
N ARG A 72 -4.79 -15.46 26.58
CA ARG A 72 -3.52 -14.75 26.31
C ARG A 72 -2.96 -15.13 24.95
N ASP A 73 -3.03 -16.39 24.56
CA ASP A 73 -2.55 -16.83 23.25
C ASP A 73 -3.43 -16.28 22.14
N LYS A 74 -4.75 -16.20 22.35
CA LYS A 74 -5.66 -15.50 21.43
C LYS A 74 -5.33 -14.01 21.30
N GLU A 75 -5.01 -13.33 22.40
CA GLU A 75 -4.58 -11.92 22.39
C GLU A 75 -3.25 -11.74 21.67
N LYS A 76 -2.24 -12.56 21.95
CA LYS A 76 -0.96 -12.57 21.22
C LYS A 76 -1.19 -12.77 19.73
N PHE A 77 -2.02 -13.74 19.36
CA PHE A 77 -2.37 -13.99 17.96
C PHE A 77 -3.04 -12.79 17.32
N LYS A 78 -3.97 -12.13 18.03
CA LYS A 78 -4.58 -10.88 17.56
C LYS A 78 -3.53 -9.78 17.33
N MET A 79 -2.58 -9.62 18.24
CA MET A 79 -1.49 -8.64 18.09
C MET A 79 -0.62 -8.96 16.87
N MET A 80 -0.20 -10.22 16.71
CA MET A 80 0.55 -10.66 15.52
C MET A 80 -0.23 -10.40 14.22
N LEU A 81 -1.55 -10.59 14.21
CA LEU A 81 -2.38 -10.26 13.06
C LEU A 81 -2.42 -8.76 12.77
N ILE A 82 -2.55 -7.91 13.80
CA ILE A 82 -2.54 -6.45 13.63
C ILE A 82 -1.19 -6.00 13.07
N GLU A 83 -0.08 -6.46 13.67
CA GLU A 83 1.28 -6.17 13.19
C GLU A 83 1.47 -6.62 11.74
N ALA A 84 0.98 -7.80 11.37
CA ALA A 84 1.04 -8.30 10.01
C ALA A 84 0.22 -7.43 9.03
N ILE A 85 -0.94 -6.92 9.45
CA ILE A 85 -1.77 -6.00 8.66
C ILE A 85 -1.03 -4.66 8.48
N GLU A 86 -0.53 -4.07 9.57
CA GLU A 86 0.22 -2.81 9.55
C GLU A 86 1.47 -2.92 8.68
N TRP A 87 2.22 -4.01 8.81
CA TRP A 87 3.37 -4.29 7.97
C TRP A 87 2.99 -4.38 6.49
N ARG A 88 1.89 -5.08 6.18
CA ARG A 88 1.37 -5.17 4.82
C ARG A 88 0.95 -3.80 4.29
N GLU A 89 0.32 -2.95 5.10
CA GLU A 89 -0.04 -1.58 4.73
C GLU A 89 1.18 -0.70 4.52
N LYS A 90 2.20 -0.82 5.38
CA LYS A 90 3.49 -0.15 5.22
C LYS A 90 4.13 -0.54 3.88
N MET A 91 4.13 -1.83 3.54
CA MET A 91 4.64 -2.30 2.25
C MET A 91 3.82 -1.85 1.05
N LYS A 92 2.49 -1.71 1.18
CA LYS A 92 1.65 -1.12 0.14
C LYS A 92 1.92 0.38 -0.08
N ARG A 93 2.23 1.11 1.00
CA ARG A 93 2.47 2.57 0.98
C ARG A 93 3.92 2.94 0.65
N ARG A 94 4.87 2.01 0.79
CA ARG A 94 6.28 2.23 0.45
C ARG A 94 6.41 2.63 -1.01
N ALA A 95 7.05 3.77 -1.27
CA ALA A 95 7.35 4.20 -2.63
C ALA A 95 8.39 3.27 -3.25
N ILE A 96 8.03 2.64 -4.37
CA ILE A 96 8.92 1.75 -5.13
C ILE A 96 9.26 2.40 -6.46
N LEU A 97 10.53 2.44 -6.82
CA LEU A 97 10.99 2.93 -8.12
C LEU A 97 10.44 2.02 -9.24
N THR A 98 9.77 2.62 -10.21
CA THR A 98 9.13 1.86 -11.30
C THR A 98 10.10 1.50 -12.45
N GLY A 99 11.29 2.10 -12.44
CA GLY A 99 12.25 2.09 -13.55
C GLY A 99 11.92 3.10 -14.66
N ALA A 100 11.02 4.04 -14.42
CA ALA A 100 10.73 5.16 -15.32
C ALA A 100 11.09 6.49 -14.67
N TYR A 101 11.22 7.54 -15.49
CA TYR A 101 11.40 8.92 -15.05
C TYR A 101 10.19 9.75 -15.45
N HIS A 102 9.99 10.86 -14.73
CA HIS A 102 9.18 11.96 -15.22
C HIS A 102 10.03 12.81 -16.16
N ARG A 103 9.42 13.27 -17.26
CA ARG A 103 10.06 14.26 -18.13
C ARG A 103 10.17 15.57 -17.35
N PRO A 104 11.31 16.29 -17.42
CA PRO A 104 11.38 17.64 -16.90
C PRO A 104 10.27 18.49 -17.51
N THR A 105 9.72 19.38 -16.70
CA THR A 105 8.70 20.34 -17.10
C THR A 105 9.16 21.72 -16.62
N LEU A 106 8.48 22.79 -17.04
CA LEU A 106 8.79 24.15 -16.55
C LEU A 106 8.77 24.20 -15.01
N TYR A 107 7.80 23.51 -14.41
CA TYR A 107 7.57 23.56 -12.97
C TYR A 107 8.38 22.55 -12.16
N ASN A 108 8.80 21.43 -12.77
CA ASN A 108 9.48 20.34 -12.06
C ASN A 108 10.76 19.93 -12.77
N ARG A 109 11.84 19.86 -12.00
CA ARG A 109 13.09 19.19 -12.38
C ARG A 109 12.85 17.71 -12.71
N PRO A 110 13.80 17.02 -13.38
CA PRO A 110 13.74 15.58 -13.57
C PRO A 110 13.54 14.85 -12.23
N LEU A 111 12.53 13.97 -12.17
CA LEU A 111 12.20 13.19 -10.97
C LEU A 111 12.03 11.70 -11.31
N PRO A 112 12.43 10.78 -10.40
CA PRO A 112 12.17 9.37 -10.59
C PRO A 112 10.69 9.04 -10.41
N ARG A 113 10.14 8.17 -11.26
CA ARG A 113 8.74 7.75 -11.15
C ARG A 113 8.62 6.61 -10.14
N MET A 114 7.94 6.88 -9.03
CA MET A 114 7.64 5.90 -7.99
C MET A 114 6.18 5.41 -8.05
N LYS A 115 5.89 4.25 -7.43
CA LYS A 115 4.52 3.78 -7.19
C LYS A 115 4.39 3.10 -5.81
N PRO A 116 3.46 3.54 -4.94
CA PRO A 116 2.79 4.85 -5.00
C PRO A 116 3.80 6.00 -4.97
N GLN A 117 3.44 7.15 -5.56
CA GLN A 117 4.25 8.35 -5.39
C GLN A 117 3.97 8.96 -4.01
N PRO A 118 4.97 9.53 -3.33
CA PRO A 118 4.73 10.27 -2.10
C PRO A 118 3.67 11.36 -2.31
N VAL A 119 2.82 11.56 -1.30
CA VAL A 119 1.67 12.47 -1.40
C VAL A 119 2.12 13.90 -1.72
N HIS A 120 3.19 14.39 -1.09
CA HIS A 120 3.73 15.72 -1.35
C HIS A 120 4.20 15.89 -2.80
N VAL A 121 4.92 14.93 -3.38
CA VAL A 121 5.33 14.97 -4.80
C VAL A 121 4.12 15.02 -5.71
N THR A 122 3.13 14.15 -5.46
CA THR A 122 1.91 14.09 -6.27
C THR A 122 1.09 15.38 -6.16
N ALA A 123 0.98 15.94 -4.96
CA ALA A 123 0.28 17.20 -4.71
C ALA A 123 0.97 18.38 -5.40
N THR A 124 2.30 18.44 -5.33
CA THR A 124 3.10 19.45 -6.04
C THR A 124 2.89 19.37 -7.54
N ILE A 125 3.02 18.19 -8.16
CA ILE A 125 2.81 18.01 -9.61
C ILE A 125 1.39 18.45 -10.01
N ARG A 126 0.35 17.98 -9.30
CA ARG A 126 -1.04 18.34 -9.60
C ARG A 126 -1.33 19.83 -9.43
N ARG A 127 -0.77 20.46 -8.40
CA ARG A 127 -0.92 21.90 -8.18
C ARG A 127 -0.34 22.68 -9.36
N LEU A 128 0.83 22.27 -9.83
CA LEU A 128 1.52 22.90 -10.96
C LEU A 128 0.77 22.69 -12.27
N GLU A 129 0.29 21.48 -12.54
CA GLU A 129 -0.56 21.19 -13.70
C GLU A 129 -1.85 22.03 -13.71
N ARG A 130 -2.49 22.22 -12.55
CA ARG A 130 -3.66 23.10 -12.43
C ARG A 130 -3.33 24.57 -12.68
N MET A 131 -2.17 25.04 -12.26
CA MET A 131 -1.73 26.41 -12.53
C MET A 131 -1.41 26.60 -14.02
N ALA A 132 -0.82 25.61 -14.67
CA ALA A 132 -0.53 25.61 -16.11
C ALA A 132 -1.79 25.58 -16.98
N GLY A 133 -2.80 24.82 -16.55
CA GLY A 133 -4.07 24.67 -17.26
C GLY A 133 -5.10 25.76 -16.96
N ARG A 134 -4.83 26.69 -16.02
CA ARG A 134 -5.67 27.89 -15.90
C ARG A 134 -5.41 28.72 -17.14
N PRO A 135 -6.42 28.99 -17.99
CA PRO A 135 -6.26 29.98 -19.04
C PRO A 135 -5.76 31.25 -18.34
N THR A 136 -4.61 31.75 -18.78
CA THR A 136 -4.12 33.04 -18.32
C THR A 136 -5.25 34.01 -18.56
N ALA A 137 -5.91 34.48 -17.50
CA ALA A 137 -7.05 35.39 -17.58
C ALA A 137 -6.72 36.72 -18.30
N GLY A 138 -5.47 36.90 -18.76
CA GLY A 138 -5.02 37.97 -19.64
C GLY A 138 -5.13 37.67 -21.14
N ALA A 139 -5.59 36.51 -21.60
CA ALA A 139 -5.79 36.27 -23.04
C ALA A 139 -6.92 37.14 -23.63
N ASP A 140 -7.87 37.57 -22.80
CA ASP A 140 -8.95 38.50 -23.16
C ASP A 140 -8.62 39.98 -22.84
N VAL A 141 -7.49 40.28 -22.18
CA VAL A 141 -7.00 41.67 -22.04
C VAL A 141 -6.24 42.08 -23.32
N ARG A 142 -6.88 41.84 -24.46
CA ARG A 142 -6.62 42.50 -25.74
C ARG A 142 -7.62 43.62 -26.00
N GLU A 143 -8.40 44.00 -24.99
CA GLU A 143 -9.18 45.24 -25.03
C GLU A 143 -8.25 46.43 -24.85
N LYS A 144 -8.08 47.15 -25.96
CA LYS A 144 -7.35 48.41 -26.09
C LYS A 144 -7.91 49.45 -25.09
N PRO A 145 -7.26 49.78 -23.97
CA PRO A 145 -7.60 51.00 -23.27
C PRO A 145 -6.84 52.15 -23.95
N HIS A 146 -7.47 53.32 -24.09
CA HIS A 146 -6.83 54.60 -24.46
C HIS A 146 -6.87 55.10 -25.91
N THR A 147 -7.78 54.64 -26.77
CA THR A 147 -8.11 55.44 -27.99
C THR A 147 -9.37 56.30 -27.86
N GLN A 148 -10.22 56.10 -26.85
CA GLN A 148 -11.46 56.87 -26.71
C GLN A 148 -11.28 58.26 -26.09
N SER A 149 -10.30 58.48 -25.22
CA SER A 149 -10.13 59.78 -24.53
C SER A 149 -9.51 60.90 -25.39
N ARG A 150 -9.14 60.63 -26.65
CA ARG A 150 -8.72 61.68 -27.59
C ARG A 150 -9.89 62.35 -28.32
N GLN A 151 -11.10 61.80 -28.26
CA GLN A 151 -12.23 62.32 -29.04
C GLN A 151 -12.97 63.49 -28.35
N ASP A 152 -12.85 63.67 -27.03
CA ASP A 152 -13.68 64.63 -26.30
C ASP A 152 -12.98 65.94 -25.88
N GLY A 153 -11.72 66.16 -26.26
CA GLY A 153 -11.01 67.42 -25.98
C GLY A 153 -10.80 67.74 -24.48
N VAL A 154 -11.17 66.82 -23.57
CA VAL A 154 -10.96 66.98 -22.14
C VAL A 154 -9.49 66.78 -21.81
N GLN A 155 -8.82 67.84 -21.34
CA GLN A 155 -7.50 67.72 -20.70
C GLN A 155 -7.68 66.93 -19.40
N VAL A 156 -7.26 65.66 -19.41
CA VAL A 156 -7.19 64.85 -18.21
C VAL A 156 -5.86 65.17 -17.54
N ASP A 157 -5.89 65.77 -16.35
CA ASP A 157 -4.70 65.93 -15.54
C ASP A 157 -4.15 64.55 -15.17
N PRO A 158 -2.90 64.24 -15.52
CA PRO A 158 -2.31 62.94 -15.23
C PRO A 158 -2.14 62.77 -13.72
N VAL A 159 -3.05 62.02 -13.09
CA VAL A 159 -3.04 61.72 -11.64
C VAL A 159 -1.71 61.07 -11.16
N PHE A 160 -0.89 60.55 -12.08
CA PHE A 160 0.38 59.88 -11.78
C PHE A 160 1.63 60.57 -12.38
N SER A 161 1.58 61.86 -12.73
CA SER A 161 2.73 62.56 -13.33
C SER A 161 3.88 62.89 -12.38
N ASP A 162 3.68 62.81 -11.07
CA ASP A 162 4.59 63.45 -10.12
C ASP A 162 5.90 62.68 -9.90
N ALA A 163 5.97 61.40 -10.29
CA ALA A 163 7.15 60.55 -10.12
C ALA A 163 7.35 59.47 -11.22
N PRO A 164 7.50 59.85 -12.50
CA PRO A 164 7.56 58.88 -13.60
C PRO A 164 8.75 57.91 -13.49
N LYS A 165 9.86 58.37 -12.90
CA LYS A 165 11.07 57.56 -12.70
C LYS A 165 10.87 56.44 -11.67
N GLU A 166 10.18 56.71 -10.56
CA GLU A 166 9.91 55.70 -9.53
C GLU A 166 9.04 54.56 -10.07
N TRP A 167 8.04 54.92 -10.88
CA TRP A 167 7.21 53.96 -11.59
C TRP A 167 8.00 53.14 -12.61
N GLU A 168 8.86 53.78 -13.38
CA GLU A 168 9.74 53.09 -14.34
C GLU A 168 10.67 52.10 -13.64
N GLU A 169 11.30 52.48 -12.52
CA GLU A 169 12.13 51.59 -11.71
C GLU A 169 11.34 50.39 -11.17
N PHE A 170 10.13 50.62 -10.64
CA PHE A 170 9.27 49.55 -10.16
C PHE A 170 8.86 48.59 -11.29
N ILE A 171 8.45 49.12 -12.45
CA ILE A 171 8.07 48.32 -13.62
C ILE A 171 9.28 47.51 -14.10
N ASN A 172 10.45 48.13 -14.23
CA ASN A 172 11.67 47.47 -14.66
C ASN A 172 12.08 46.36 -13.68
N LYS A 173 11.94 46.60 -12.37
CA LYS A 173 12.16 45.57 -11.33
C LYS A 173 11.19 44.40 -11.46
N GLN A 174 9.89 44.66 -11.64
CA GLN A 174 8.89 43.59 -11.85
C GLN A 174 9.17 42.81 -13.13
N MET A 175 9.51 43.50 -14.23
CA MET A 175 9.86 42.87 -15.50
C MET A 175 11.12 42.00 -15.38
N TYR A 176 12.12 42.47 -14.62
CA TYR A 176 13.31 41.70 -14.30
C TYR A 176 12.96 40.44 -13.51
N ASP A 177 12.15 40.55 -12.45
CA ASP A 177 11.72 39.40 -11.64
C ASP A 177 10.93 38.37 -12.48
N ILE A 178 10.06 38.85 -13.38
CA ILE A 178 9.33 38.00 -14.33
C ILE A 178 10.30 37.28 -15.26
N ARG A 179 11.27 37.97 -15.86
CA ARG A 179 12.30 37.32 -16.71
C ARG A 179 13.09 36.27 -15.94
N GLN A 180 13.49 36.58 -14.71
CA GLN A 180 14.18 35.64 -13.83
C GLN A 180 13.35 34.40 -13.50
N THR A 181 12.02 34.52 -13.36
CA THR A 181 11.16 33.35 -13.16
C THR A 181 11.10 32.46 -14.41
N PHE A 182 10.97 33.06 -15.60
CA PHE A 182 11.01 32.32 -16.88
C PHE A 182 12.35 31.64 -17.15
N GLU A 183 13.48 32.30 -16.86
CA GLU A 183 14.82 31.72 -16.99
C GLU A 183 14.97 30.50 -16.07
N ARG A 184 14.50 30.58 -14.83
CA ARG A 184 14.51 29.45 -13.88
C ARG A 184 13.59 28.31 -14.36
N ASP A 185 12.43 28.62 -14.93
CA ASP A 185 11.53 27.63 -15.53
C ASP A 185 12.16 26.91 -16.73
N ALA A 186 12.77 27.67 -17.63
CA ALA A 186 13.50 27.13 -18.77
C ALA A 186 14.66 26.24 -18.31
N ALA A 187 15.45 26.70 -17.33
CA ALA A 187 16.54 25.92 -16.75
C ALA A 187 16.04 24.62 -16.11
N ARG A 188 14.89 24.62 -15.42
CA ARG A 188 14.27 23.40 -14.87
C ARG A 188 13.89 22.41 -15.97
N ALA A 189 13.31 22.89 -17.07
CA ALA A 189 12.88 22.06 -18.18
C ALA A 189 14.05 21.47 -18.99
N THR A 190 15.19 22.16 -19.05
CA THR A 190 16.40 21.69 -19.75
C THR A 190 17.37 20.92 -18.85
N THR A 191 17.12 20.87 -17.54
CA THR A 191 17.98 20.17 -16.58
C THR A 191 18.11 18.68 -16.97
N PRO A 192 19.33 18.16 -17.22
CA PRO A 192 19.54 16.76 -17.52
C PRO A 192 19.35 15.89 -16.27
N TYR A 193 19.10 14.60 -16.47
CA TYR A 193 19.03 13.63 -15.37
C TYR A 193 20.42 13.44 -14.74
N SER A 194 20.50 13.45 -13.41
CA SER A 194 21.76 13.16 -12.72
C SER A 194 22.20 11.71 -12.98
N PRO A 195 23.53 11.45 -13.08
CA PRO A 195 24.04 10.10 -13.34
C PRO A 195 23.60 9.09 -12.28
N GLU A 196 23.63 9.49 -11.01
CA GLU A 196 23.13 8.68 -9.88
C GLU A 196 21.66 8.28 -10.06
N MET A 197 20.80 9.21 -10.50
CA MET A 197 19.40 8.91 -10.77
C MET A 197 19.23 7.93 -11.92
N LEU A 198 20.04 8.08 -12.98
CA LEU A 198 20.03 7.14 -14.11
C LEU A 198 20.45 5.73 -13.67
N GLU A 199 21.47 5.62 -12.81
CA GLU A 199 21.91 4.34 -12.24
C GLU A 199 20.84 3.69 -11.37
N MET A 200 20.23 4.45 -10.46
CA MET A 200 19.11 3.98 -9.64
C MET A 200 17.95 3.47 -10.49
N ILE A 201 17.61 4.17 -11.57
CA ILE A 201 16.54 3.76 -12.50
C ILE A 201 16.93 2.49 -13.26
N LYS A 202 18.19 2.37 -13.73
CA LYS A 202 18.70 1.16 -14.39
C LYS A 202 18.66 -0.03 -13.44
N ALA A 203 19.08 0.15 -12.18
CA ALA A 203 19.00 -0.88 -11.14
C ALA A 203 17.55 -1.32 -10.91
N ALA A 204 16.61 -0.37 -10.75
CA ALA A 204 15.19 -0.68 -10.60
C ALA A 204 14.60 -1.43 -11.81
N ARG A 205 15.05 -1.12 -13.04
CA ARG A 205 14.66 -1.88 -14.25
C ARG A 205 15.18 -3.31 -14.20
N ARG A 206 16.46 -3.51 -13.85
CA ARG A 206 17.06 -4.85 -13.72
C ARG A 206 16.32 -5.67 -12.66
N GLU A 207 16.05 -5.08 -11.50
CA GLU A 207 15.30 -5.72 -10.43
C GLU A 207 13.88 -6.09 -10.86
N LYS A 208 13.18 -5.17 -11.56
CA LYS A 208 11.85 -5.45 -12.12
C LYS A 208 11.85 -6.63 -13.08
N ILE A 209 12.86 -6.71 -13.96
CA ILE A 209 13.02 -7.84 -14.90
C ILE A 209 13.28 -9.12 -14.10
N ALA A 210 14.23 -9.11 -13.18
CA ALA A 210 14.55 -10.26 -12.32
C ALA A 210 13.32 -10.76 -11.55
N ASN A 211 12.56 -9.85 -10.93
CA ASN A 211 11.33 -10.18 -10.21
C ASN A 211 10.26 -10.77 -11.14
N LYS A 212 10.10 -10.24 -12.36
CA LYS A 212 9.18 -10.81 -13.36
C LYS A 212 9.62 -12.19 -13.85
N THR A 213 10.92 -12.43 -13.96
CA THR A 213 11.46 -13.75 -14.29
C THR A 213 11.17 -14.75 -13.16
N ARG A 214 11.45 -14.40 -11.90
CA ARG A 214 11.12 -15.23 -10.72
C ARG A 214 9.61 -15.50 -10.60
N GLU A 215 8.77 -14.51 -10.87
CA GLU A 215 7.30 -14.71 -10.94
C GLU A 215 6.92 -15.74 -12.01
N ARG A 216 7.49 -15.65 -13.22
CA ARG A 216 7.23 -16.61 -14.31
C ARG A 216 7.73 -18.01 -13.96
N GLU A 217 8.86 -18.14 -13.29
CA GLU A 217 9.37 -19.43 -12.82
C GLU A 217 8.45 -20.07 -11.78
N ARG A 218 7.96 -19.29 -10.81
CA ARG A 218 6.97 -19.78 -9.85
C ARG A 218 5.67 -20.17 -10.52
N GLU A 219 5.22 -19.39 -11.51
CA GLU A 219 4.04 -19.72 -12.30
C GLU A 219 4.22 -21.06 -13.02
N ARG A 220 5.40 -21.29 -13.61
CA ARG A 220 5.76 -22.58 -14.24
C ARG A 220 5.79 -23.76 -13.26
N ARG A 221 6.20 -23.53 -12.01
CA ARG A 221 6.13 -24.54 -10.94
C ARG A 221 4.69 -24.85 -10.48
N GLY A 222 3.68 -24.21 -11.06
CA GLY A 222 2.27 -24.43 -10.76
C GLY A 222 1.68 -23.44 -9.78
N GLN A 223 2.42 -22.42 -9.32
CA GLN A 223 1.84 -21.38 -8.46
C GLN A 223 0.87 -20.51 -9.26
N VAL A 224 -0.35 -20.34 -8.75
CA VAL A 224 -1.39 -19.56 -9.41
C VAL A 224 -1.29 -18.10 -8.97
N PHE A 225 -0.94 -17.20 -9.89
CA PHE A 225 -0.88 -15.76 -9.63
C PHE A 225 -2.13 -15.03 -10.14
N ARG A 226 -2.30 -13.76 -9.76
CA ARG A 226 -3.39 -12.90 -10.28
C ARG A 226 -3.37 -12.79 -11.81
N LYS A 227 -2.18 -12.71 -12.42
CA LYS A 227 -2.03 -12.68 -13.88
C LYS A 227 -2.52 -13.99 -14.50
N THR A 228 -2.17 -15.11 -13.88
CA THR A 228 -2.64 -16.44 -14.26
C THR A 228 -4.16 -16.54 -14.22
N LEU A 229 -4.77 -16.14 -13.10
CA LEU A 229 -6.22 -16.12 -12.95
C LEU A 229 -6.89 -15.20 -13.97
N LYS A 230 -6.30 -14.03 -14.24
CA LYS A 230 -6.82 -13.11 -15.26
C LYS A 230 -6.79 -13.75 -16.65
N ARG A 231 -5.69 -14.42 -17.01
CA ARG A 231 -5.58 -15.16 -18.29
C ARG A 231 -6.57 -16.32 -18.36
N GLN A 232 -6.78 -17.05 -17.27
CA GLN A 232 -7.76 -18.14 -17.21
C GLN A 232 -9.21 -17.64 -17.37
N ARG A 233 -9.49 -16.43 -16.87
CA ARG A 233 -10.80 -15.79 -16.97
C ARG A 233 -11.04 -15.07 -18.29
N GLN A 234 -10.01 -14.77 -19.06
CA GLN A 234 -10.18 -14.21 -20.40
C GLN A 234 -10.85 -15.27 -21.26
N GLY A 235 -12.06 -14.98 -21.75
CA GLY A 235 -12.79 -15.81 -22.71
C GLY A 235 -12.41 -15.50 -24.15
N PRO A 236 -12.84 -16.32 -25.12
CA PRO A 236 -12.88 -15.90 -26.51
C PRO A 236 -13.84 -14.71 -26.64
N PRO A 237 -13.72 -13.89 -27.69
CA PRO A 237 -14.73 -12.88 -28.00
C PRO A 237 -16.14 -13.49 -28.12
N ALA A 238 -17.18 -12.72 -27.79
CA ALA A 238 -18.56 -13.21 -27.71
C ALA A 238 -19.07 -13.84 -29.02
N HIS A 239 -18.70 -13.28 -30.18
CA HIS A 239 -19.08 -13.83 -31.49
C HIS A 239 -18.42 -15.20 -31.75
N VAL A 240 -17.16 -15.39 -31.35
CA VAL A 240 -16.48 -16.70 -31.44
C VAL A 240 -17.15 -17.69 -30.50
N LEU A 241 -17.47 -17.26 -29.27
CA LEU A 241 -18.18 -18.08 -28.28
C LEU A 241 -19.55 -18.57 -28.75
N ALA A 242 -20.26 -17.79 -29.57
CA ALA A 242 -21.56 -18.18 -30.14
C ALA A 242 -21.42 -19.33 -31.13
N ILE A 243 -20.33 -19.34 -31.91
CA ILE A 243 -20.07 -20.35 -32.96
C ILE A 243 -19.43 -21.61 -32.38
N MET A 244 -18.73 -21.49 -31.24
CA MET A 244 -18.05 -22.62 -30.62
C MET A 244 -19.01 -23.67 -30.06
N THR A 245 -18.74 -24.93 -30.39
CA THR A 245 -19.38 -26.09 -29.75
C THR A 245 -18.99 -26.16 -28.26
N GLU A 246 -19.78 -26.85 -27.44
CA GLU A 246 -19.49 -27.01 -26.01
C GLU A 246 -18.13 -27.70 -25.77
N ARG A 247 -17.78 -28.69 -26.60
CA ARG A 247 -16.48 -29.35 -26.57
C ARG A 247 -15.35 -28.35 -26.82
N GLN A 248 -15.49 -27.48 -27.82
CA GLN A 248 -14.51 -26.43 -28.08
C GLN A 248 -14.42 -25.43 -26.93
N LYS A 249 -15.55 -25.02 -26.34
CA LYS A 249 -15.59 -24.13 -25.15
C LYS A 249 -14.84 -24.76 -23.96
N HIS A 250 -15.04 -26.06 -23.74
CA HIS A 250 -14.33 -26.80 -22.70
C HIS A 250 -12.83 -26.88 -22.99
N MET A 251 -12.43 -27.27 -24.21
CA MET A 251 -11.02 -27.34 -24.60
C MET A 251 -10.31 -25.99 -24.48
N ASP A 252 -10.97 -24.90 -24.88
CA ASP A 252 -10.48 -23.54 -24.73
C ASP A 252 -10.35 -23.11 -23.25
N LYS A 253 -11.31 -23.46 -22.40
CA LYS A 253 -11.20 -23.23 -20.95
C LYS A 253 -10.02 -23.99 -20.33
N VAL A 254 -9.83 -25.24 -20.72
CA VAL A 254 -8.74 -26.11 -20.23
C VAL A 254 -7.39 -25.63 -20.73
N SER A 255 -7.28 -25.22 -22.00
CA SER A 255 -6.02 -24.78 -22.61
C SER A 255 -5.43 -23.52 -21.97
N ARG A 256 -6.27 -22.70 -21.30
CA ARG A 256 -5.82 -21.52 -20.53
C ARG A 256 -5.15 -21.86 -19.20
N GLY A 257 -5.19 -23.14 -18.78
CA GLY A 257 -4.45 -23.64 -17.62
C GLY A 257 -2.93 -23.42 -17.75
N VAL A 258 -2.22 -23.27 -16.63
CA VAL A 258 -0.76 -23.09 -16.66
C VAL A 258 -0.03 -24.39 -16.98
N SER A 259 -0.59 -25.52 -16.52
CA SER A 259 0.02 -26.83 -16.72
C SER A 259 0.32 -27.09 -18.19
N GLU A 260 1.48 -27.67 -18.46
CA GLU A 260 1.86 -28.21 -19.77
C GLU A 260 1.80 -29.75 -19.78
N VAL A 261 1.44 -30.37 -18.65
CA VAL A 261 1.37 -31.83 -18.46
C VAL A 261 -0.07 -32.33 -18.29
N GLY A 262 -0.27 -33.63 -18.48
CA GLY A 262 -1.57 -34.31 -18.34
C GLY A 262 -2.59 -33.89 -19.39
N TYR A 263 -3.86 -33.89 -19.01
CA TYR A 263 -4.99 -33.53 -19.90
C TYR A 263 -4.86 -32.11 -20.49
N VAL A 264 -4.40 -31.12 -19.70
CA VAL A 264 -4.17 -29.75 -20.20
C VAL A 264 -3.14 -29.73 -21.33
N GLY A 265 -2.05 -30.50 -21.18
CA GLY A 265 -1.02 -30.61 -22.20
C GLY A 265 -1.50 -31.31 -23.48
N GLN A 266 -2.37 -32.32 -23.35
CA GLN A 266 -3.00 -32.99 -24.50
C GLN A 266 -3.94 -32.04 -25.25
N VAL A 267 -4.81 -31.32 -24.54
CA VAL A 267 -5.73 -30.34 -25.14
C VAL A 267 -4.96 -29.22 -25.84
N LYS A 268 -3.88 -28.70 -25.21
CA LYS A 268 -3.00 -27.71 -25.85
C LYS A 268 -2.36 -28.22 -27.13
N ARG A 269 -1.88 -29.47 -27.15
CA ARG A 269 -1.35 -30.11 -28.37
C ARG A 269 -2.41 -30.24 -29.45
N ALA A 270 -3.62 -30.68 -29.09
CA ALA A 270 -4.74 -30.80 -30.03
C ALA A 270 -5.14 -29.44 -30.65
N LEU A 271 -5.02 -28.35 -29.88
CA LEU A 271 -5.26 -26.98 -30.35
C LEU A 271 -4.03 -26.35 -31.06
N GLY A 272 -2.94 -27.09 -31.26
CA GLY A 272 -1.77 -26.62 -32.00
C GLY A 272 -0.81 -25.70 -31.21
N PHE A 273 -0.91 -25.63 -29.88
CA PHE A 273 0.05 -24.86 -29.08
C PHE A 273 1.42 -25.55 -29.07
N LYS A 274 2.48 -24.78 -29.35
CA LYS A 274 3.87 -25.24 -29.16
C LYS A 274 4.18 -25.34 -27.67
N LEU A 275 4.26 -26.57 -27.15
CA LEU A 275 4.71 -26.85 -25.78
C LEU A 275 6.24 -26.73 -25.69
N ARG A 276 6.76 -26.35 -24.53
CA ARG A 276 8.21 -26.23 -24.34
C ARG A 276 8.89 -27.60 -24.28
N ASN A 277 8.27 -28.55 -23.57
CA ASN A 277 8.71 -29.94 -23.47
C ASN A 277 7.59 -30.85 -23.99
N PRO A 278 7.61 -31.28 -25.26
CA PRO A 278 6.54 -32.10 -25.84
C PRO A 278 6.40 -33.47 -25.13
N ASP A 279 7.49 -34.00 -24.58
CA ASP A 279 7.54 -35.35 -23.99
C ASP A 279 7.33 -35.39 -22.47
N ALA A 280 7.13 -34.24 -21.80
CA ALA A 280 6.98 -34.18 -20.34
C ALA A 280 5.81 -35.01 -19.77
N GLY A 281 4.85 -35.40 -20.61
CA GLY A 281 3.75 -36.29 -20.25
C GLY A 281 3.97 -37.78 -20.54
N ARG A 282 5.00 -38.15 -21.33
CA ARG A 282 5.30 -39.55 -21.71
C ARG A 282 6.19 -40.25 -20.68
N GLN A 283 7.11 -39.51 -20.06
CA GLN A 283 8.14 -40.04 -19.15
C GLN A 283 7.62 -40.75 -17.89
N ARG A 284 6.34 -40.62 -17.51
CA ARG A 284 5.78 -41.37 -16.36
C ARG A 284 5.40 -42.81 -16.67
N LEU A 285 5.29 -43.19 -17.95
CA LEU A 285 4.89 -44.56 -18.33
C LEU A 285 6.09 -45.51 -18.44
N GLU A 286 7.31 -44.99 -18.53
CA GLU A 286 8.52 -45.81 -18.77
C GLU A 286 9.29 -46.19 -17.50
N VAL A 287 8.98 -45.60 -16.33
CA VAL A 287 9.69 -45.85 -15.05
C VAL A 287 8.97 -46.90 -14.18
N GLY A 288 8.02 -47.65 -14.75
CA GLY A 288 7.23 -48.65 -14.04
C GLY A 288 7.13 -50.00 -14.75
N GLY A 289 8.02 -50.28 -15.70
CA GLY A 289 8.16 -51.57 -16.39
C GLY A 289 9.47 -52.24 -16.02
#